data_AF-A0A804N2E3-F1
#
_entry.id   AF-A0A804N2E3-F1
#
_cell.length_a   1.000
_cell.length_b   1.000
_cell.length_c   1.000
_cell.angle_alpha   90.00
_cell.angle_beta   90.00
_cell.angle_gamma   90.00
#
_symmetry.space_group_name_H-M   'P 1'
#
loop_
_entity.id
_entity.type
_entity.pdbx_description
1 polymer ?
#
loop_
_entity_poly.entity_id
_entity_poly.type
_entity_poly.pdbx_seq_one_letter_code
_entity_poly.pdbx_strand_id
1 'polypeptide(L)'
;MASGEGWEAAVRAEVGAVAWWDDLDSADLRARFKAFTGQRSDWPQPTVLFWKDLLLRVARRLRVCSAPAHHVTSAWFARPGGLTPLCLPQVLEEMRADGDVLLKSELIDPSSTNLHQLVRRVRLMTISSRKAVWQEDILVFKLLIEERAADIARQLSDSHWTSTCVVTISKFNSFFVDMDDAHIALCFLTQHGKARYLLGRKQDPIEGVKVALTASQVPAVSKLDHDTLHLVWTEEKLQEQLDVLDRRWEISRRRALASFKSGDKLAAYRYVRQSKLFSQSRSRCTQLLERIEEVISLIASAESNKKVYEAIQIGILAMKDNTVSIDEVNIHMKEIDELVAAQREVDAALVPLQSLDDEGDIDEEFSKLEAELQDDVPHIHVQEPMAPSNEESPDEVVLSSSFHKVDFLQK
;
A
#
# COMPACT_ATOMS: atom_id res chain seq x y z
N MET A 1 13.33 -6.67 0.72
CA MET A 1 14.73 -6.81 0.23
C MET A 1 14.78 -6.74 -1.28
N ALA A 2 15.15 -5.59 -1.85
CA ALA A 2 15.54 -5.51 -3.26
C ALA A 2 16.73 -6.45 -3.51
N SER A 3 16.66 -7.21 -4.60
CA SER A 3 17.68 -8.15 -5.07
C SER A 3 19.08 -7.52 -5.07
N GLY A 4 20.10 -8.38 -4.98
CA GLY A 4 21.53 -8.13 -4.77
C GLY A 4 22.26 -7.04 -5.57
N GLU A 5 21.58 -6.29 -6.44
CA GLU A 5 22.16 -5.45 -7.49
C GLU A 5 21.95 -3.95 -7.24
N GLY A 6 21.01 -3.56 -6.36
CA GLY A 6 20.65 -2.16 -6.17
C GLY A 6 21.74 -1.29 -5.54
N TRP A 7 22.58 -1.84 -4.66
CA TRP A 7 23.61 -1.09 -3.93
C TRP A 7 24.78 -0.69 -4.80
N GLU A 8 25.24 -1.53 -5.73
CA GLU A 8 26.36 -1.14 -6.62
C GLU A 8 25.99 0.08 -7.47
N ALA A 9 24.77 0.09 -8.02
CA ALA A 9 24.25 1.22 -8.77
C ALA A 9 24.08 2.46 -7.87
N ALA A 10 23.60 2.29 -6.64
CA ALA A 10 23.46 3.37 -5.69
C ALA A 10 24.81 3.99 -5.28
N VAL A 11 25.79 3.16 -4.94
CA VAL A 11 27.15 3.61 -4.59
C VAL A 11 27.82 4.29 -5.77
N ARG A 12 27.75 3.71 -6.98
CA ARG A 12 28.32 4.34 -8.18
C ARG A 12 27.69 5.71 -8.47
N ALA A 13 26.38 5.87 -8.23
CA ALA A 13 25.71 7.15 -8.41
C ALA A 13 26.11 8.20 -7.37
N GLU A 14 26.32 7.81 -6.11
CA GLU A 14 26.66 8.74 -5.02
C GLU A 14 28.16 9.04 -4.90
N VAL A 15 29.01 8.10 -5.29
CA VAL A 15 30.45 8.34 -5.43
C VAL A 15 30.73 9.17 -6.68
N GLY A 16 29.89 9.02 -7.72
CA GLY A 16 30.02 9.73 -9.00
C GLY A 16 31.12 9.16 -9.89
N ALA A 17 31.31 9.78 -11.06
CA ALA A 17 32.41 9.46 -11.98
C ALA A 17 33.75 10.05 -11.50
N VAL A 18 34.09 9.79 -10.23
CA VAL A 18 35.31 10.32 -9.63
C VAL A 18 36.44 9.32 -9.85
N ALA A 19 37.48 9.77 -10.55
CA ALA A 19 38.59 8.94 -11.00
C ALA A 19 39.22 8.08 -9.88
N TRP A 20 39.28 8.58 -8.63
CA TRP A 20 39.85 7.82 -7.52
C TRP A 20 39.07 6.55 -7.17
N TRP A 21 37.76 6.47 -7.43
CA TRP A 21 36.97 5.28 -7.10
C TRP A 21 37.23 4.15 -8.08
N ASP A 22 37.40 4.45 -9.37
CA ASP A 22 37.65 3.42 -10.37
C ASP A 22 39.13 3.02 -10.45
N ASP A 23 40.05 3.97 -10.25
CA ASP A 23 41.49 3.75 -10.28
C ASP A 23 42.00 2.95 -9.06
N LEU A 24 42.43 1.70 -9.31
CA LEU A 24 42.99 0.80 -8.29
C LEU A 24 44.33 1.28 -7.73
N ASP A 25 45.07 2.10 -8.48
CA ASP A 25 46.37 2.62 -8.08
C ASP A 25 46.28 4.00 -7.43
N SER A 26 45.07 4.56 -7.33
CA SER A 26 44.84 5.83 -6.67
C SER A 26 45.29 5.80 -5.20
N ALA A 27 46.18 6.73 -4.86
CA ALA A 27 46.59 6.94 -3.48
C ALA A 27 45.39 7.33 -2.58
N ASP A 28 44.42 8.06 -3.13
CA ASP A 28 43.20 8.47 -2.43
C ASP A 28 42.32 7.28 -2.09
N LEU A 29 42.16 6.31 -3.00
CA LEU A 29 41.44 5.07 -2.74
C LEU A 29 42.07 4.32 -1.57
N ARG A 30 43.39 4.08 -1.65
CA ARG A 30 44.14 3.36 -0.62
C ARG A 30 44.04 4.06 0.74
N ALA A 31 44.12 5.39 0.77
CA ALA A 31 43.97 6.17 1.99
C ALA A 31 42.55 6.05 2.59
N ARG A 32 41.51 6.05 1.76
CA ARG A 32 40.11 5.94 2.20
C ARG A 32 39.71 4.53 2.65
N PHE A 33 40.35 3.49 2.12
CA PHE A 33 40.05 2.09 2.46
C PHE A 33 40.86 1.56 3.65
N LYS A 34 41.87 2.32 4.11
CA LYS A 34 42.71 1.94 5.24
C LYS A 34 41.96 2.07 6.56
N ALA A 35 42.15 1.12 7.48
CA ALA A 35 41.68 1.23 8.86
C ALA A 35 42.32 2.45 9.55
N PHE A 36 41.56 3.11 10.42
CA PHE A 36 42.10 4.20 11.23
C PHE A 36 43.03 3.64 12.31
N THR A 37 44.12 4.34 12.56
CA THR A 37 45.14 3.98 13.55
C THR A 37 45.19 5.03 14.65
N GLY A 38 45.48 4.60 15.88
CA GLY A 38 45.54 5.52 17.03
C GLY A 38 44.18 5.75 17.68
N GLN A 39 44.09 6.81 18.47
CA GLN A 39 42.87 7.19 19.19
C GLN A 39 41.90 7.95 18.27
N ARG A 40 40.65 8.12 18.72
CA ARG A 40 39.60 8.89 17.99
C ARG A 40 40.08 10.29 17.55
N SER A 41 40.94 10.93 18.35
CA SER A 41 41.55 12.23 18.04
C SER A 41 42.53 12.22 16.87
N ASP A 42 43.15 11.08 16.58
CA ASP A 42 44.20 10.94 15.58
C ASP A 42 43.64 10.61 14.19
N TRP A 43 42.34 10.31 14.13
CA TRP A 43 41.69 9.88 12.90
C TRP A 43 41.61 11.03 11.89
N PRO A 44 41.87 10.77 10.60
CA PRO A 44 41.76 11.78 9.56
C PRO A 44 40.31 12.22 9.38
N GLN A 45 39.95 13.33 10.01
CA GLN A 45 38.58 13.86 10.04
C GLN A 45 37.93 14.00 8.65
N PRO A 46 38.64 14.44 7.58
CA PRO A 46 38.05 14.48 6.24
C PRO A 46 37.62 13.11 5.72
N THR A 47 38.34 12.03 6.05
CA THR A 47 38.01 10.67 5.63
C THR A 47 36.86 10.10 6.45
N VAL A 48 36.83 10.37 7.77
CA VAL A 48 35.71 9.99 8.65
C VAL A 48 34.42 10.64 8.15
N LEU A 49 34.42 11.96 7.97
CA LEU A 49 33.26 12.72 7.50
C LEU A 49 32.81 12.24 6.12
N PHE A 50 33.74 12.03 5.19
CA PHE A 50 33.43 11.49 3.86
C PHE A 50 32.62 10.19 3.94
N TRP A 51 33.04 9.23 4.77
CA TRP A 51 32.36 7.95 4.90
C TRP A 51 31.00 8.07 5.59
N LYS A 52 30.87 8.89 6.64
CA LYS A 52 29.58 9.18 7.28
C LYS A 52 28.56 9.70 6.28
N ASP A 53 29.00 10.68 5.49
CA ASP A 53 28.16 11.35 4.50
C ASP A 53 27.77 10.41 3.35
N LEU A 54 28.73 9.62 2.86
CA LEU A 54 28.49 8.63 1.80
C LEU A 54 27.53 7.53 2.26
N LEU A 55 27.66 7.03 3.49
CA LEU A 55 26.76 6.05 4.08
C LEU A 55 25.31 6.54 4.06
N LEU A 56 25.09 7.78 4.52
CA LEU A 56 23.75 8.39 4.56
C LEU A 56 23.19 8.64 3.16
N ARG A 57 24.03 9.12 2.22
CA ARG A 57 23.61 9.31 0.82
C ARG A 57 23.20 8.02 0.13
N VAL A 58 24.00 6.96 0.29
CA VAL A 58 23.71 5.64 -0.29
C VAL A 58 22.43 5.05 0.31
N ALA A 59 22.29 5.08 1.63
CA ALA A 59 21.09 4.60 2.30
C ALA A 59 19.83 5.40 1.87
N ARG A 60 19.94 6.73 1.73
CA ARG A 60 18.88 7.59 1.19
C ARG A 60 18.48 7.21 -0.24
N ARG A 61 19.46 6.98 -1.12
CA ARG A 61 19.20 6.56 -2.51
C ARG A 61 18.54 5.18 -2.59
N LEU A 62 18.95 4.26 -1.72
CA LEU A 62 18.32 2.95 -1.57
C LEU A 62 16.92 3.01 -0.93
N ARG A 63 16.54 4.17 -0.37
CA ARG A 63 15.29 4.39 0.38
C ARG A 63 15.14 3.44 1.57
N VAL A 64 16.25 3.12 2.22
CA VAL A 64 16.27 2.28 3.42
C VAL A 64 16.56 3.11 4.67
N CYS A 65 15.85 2.83 5.76
CA CYS A 65 16.10 3.44 7.07
C CYS A 65 16.97 2.54 7.97
N SER A 66 17.07 1.26 7.63
CA SER A 66 17.87 0.30 8.37
C SER A 66 18.63 -0.66 7.46
N ALA A 67 19.72 -1.24 7.98
CA ALA A 67 20.49 -2.25 7.28
C ALA A 67 21.28 -3.14 8.26
N PRO A 68 21.45 -4.44 7.98
CA PRO A 68 22.38 -5.28 8.74
C PRO A 68 23.82 -4.73 8.67
N ALA A 69 24.52 -4.70 9.79
CA ALA A 69 25.86 -4.13 9.89
C ALA A 69 26.87 -4.82 8.94
N HIS A 70 26.78 -6.15 8.80
CA HIS A 70 27.61 -6.89 7.84
C HIS A 70 27.34 -6.44 6.39
N HIS A 71 26.08 -6.20 5.97
CA HIS A 71 25.82 -5.70 4.62
C HIS A 71 26.47 -4.34 4.37
N VAL A 72 26.43 -3.43 5.34
CA VAL A 72 27.06 -2.11 5.20
C VAL A 72 28.58 -2.21 5.10
N THR A 73 29.19 -3.04 5.96
CA THR A 73 30.65 -3.17 6.06
C THR A 73 31.27 -4.05 4.98
N SER A 74 30.57 -5.10 4.54
CA SER A 74 31.13 -6.13 3.66
C SER A 74 30.50 -6.21 2.27
N ALA A 75 29.35 -5.57 2.02
CA ALA A 75 28.65 -5.67 0.73
C ALA A 75 28.48 -4.32 0.02
N TRP A 76 27.96 -3.29 0.71
CA TRP A 76 27.61 -2.01 0.07
C TRP A 76 28.79 -1.39 -0.69
N PHE A 77 29.97 -1.39 -0.08
CA PHE A 77 31.19 -0.78 -0.64
C PHE A 77 32.22 -1.82 -1.06
N ALA A 78 31.80 -3.08 -1.24
CA ALA A 78 32.67 -4.11 -1.74
C ALA A 78 33.04 -3.84 -3.20
N ARG A 79 34.33 -3.94 -3.52
CA ARG A 79 34.82 -3.90 -4.89
C ARG A 79 35.07 -5.30 -5.44
N PRO A 80 35.09 -5.45 -6.78
CA PRO A 80 35.59 -6.67 -7.42
C PRO A 80 36.96 -7.06 -6.84
N GLY A 81 37.11 -8.32 -6.43
CA GLY A 81 38.30 -8.80 -5.71
C GLY A 81 38.19 -8.83 -4.18
N GLY A 82 37.03 -8.48 -3.61
CA GLY A 82 36.77 -8.61 -2.17
C GLY A 82 37.34 -7.46 -1.32
N LEU A 83 37.79 -6.39 -1.96
CA LEU A 83 38.27 -5.20 -1.26
C LEU A 83 37.10 -4.45 -0.64
N THR A 84 37.16 -4.23 0.67
CA THR A 84 36.17 -3.48 1.44
C THR A 84 36.88 -2.40 2.26
N PRO A 85 36.25 -1.25 2.53
CA PRO A 85 36.89 -0.20 3.31
C PRO A 85 36.99 -0.61 4.79
N LEU A 86 38.22 -0.84 5.25
CA LEU A 86 38.49 -1.37 6.59
C LEU A 86 38.18 -0.39 7.72
N CYS A 87 38.01 0.90 7.42
CA CYS A 87 37.61 1.91 8.38
C CYS A 87 36.11 1.90 8.69
N LEU A 88 35.26 1.25 7.90
CA LEU A 88 33.80 1.31 8.08
C LEU A 88 33.31 0.89 9.47
N PRO A 89 33.81 -0.18 10.11
CA PRO A 89 33.43 -0.50 11.48
C PRO A 89 33.68 0.65 12.45
N GLN A 90 34.84 1.32 12.33
CA GLN A 90 35.22 2.45 13.18
C GLN A 90 34.35 3.69 12.88
N VAL A 91 34.01 3.92 11.61
CA VAL A 91 33.07 4.98 11.21
C VAL A 91 31.67 4.72 11.79
N LEU A 92 31.20 3.47 11.79
CA LEU A 92 29.89 3.11 12.36
C LEU A 92 29.88 3.25 13.87
N GLU A 93 30.96 2.88 14.56
CA GLU A 93 31.13 3.13 15.99
C GLU A 93 31.10 4.63 16.30
N GLU A 94 31.75 5.45 15.47
CA GLU A 94 31.73 6.90 15.59
C GLU A 94 30.32 7.48 15.37
N MET A 95 29.63 7.07 14.31
CA MET A 95 28.25 7.49 14.05
C MET A 95 27.31 7.08 15.17
N ARG A 96 27.55 5.92 15.81
CA ARG A 96 26.79 5.50 16.98
C ARG A 96 27.11 6.36 18.20
N ALA A 97 28.39 6.65 18.44
CA ALA A 97 28.81 7.52 19.54
C ALA A 97 28.19 8.92 19.42
N ASP A 98 28.01 9.41 18.20
CA ASP A 98 27.38 10.71 17.92
C ASP A 98 25.84 10.63 17.94
N GLY A 99 25.25 9.41 17.93
CA GLY A 99 23.81 9.18 17.94
C GLY A 99 23.14 9.26 16.56
N ASP A 100 23.92 9.28 15.48
CA ASP A 100 23.43 9.23 14.10
C ASP A 100 22.94 7.83 13.71
N VAL A 101 23.52 6.80 14.32
CA VAL A 101 23.15 5.39 14.13
C VAL A 101 22.73 4.77 15.45
N LEU A 102 21.58 4.10 15.46
CA LEU A 102 21.05 3.33 16.58
C LEU A 102 21.05 1.85 16.22
N LEU A 103 20.90 0.97 17.22
CA LEU A 103 20.61 -0.44 16.95
C LEU A 103 19.11 -0.74 17.05
N LYS A 104 18.59 -1.61 16.17
CA LYS A 104 17.22 -2.14 16.31
C LYS A 104 16.97 -2.76 17.70
N SER A 105 18.00 -3.37 18.29
CA SER A 105 17.92 -3.96 19.64
C SER A 105 17.75 -2.93 20.77
N GLU A 106 18.07 -1.67 20.53
CA GLU A 106 17.87 -0.56 21.48
C GLU A 106 16.48 0.07 21.39
N LEU A 107 15.75 -0.22 20.30
CA LEU A 107 14.40 0.27 20.11
C LEU A 107 13.41 -0.58 20.91
N ILE A 108 12.40 0.08 21.46
CA ILE A 108 11.34 -0.57 22.23
C ILE A 108 10.13 -0.73 21.33
N ASP A 109 9.69 -1.98 21.18
CA ASP A 109 8.46 -2.29 20.45
C ASP A 109 7.24 -1.72 21.19
N PRO A 110 6.48 -0.79 20.58
CA PRO A 110 5.34 -0.17 21.21
C PRO A 110 4.10 -1.08 21.29
N SER A 111 4.04 -2.16 20.50
CA SER A 111 2.99 -3.18 20.62
C SER A 111 3.17 -4.08 21.84
N SER A 112 4.39 -4.10 22.41
CA SER A 112 4.70 -4.92 23.58
C SER A 112 4.02 -4.40 24.85
N THR A 113 3.73 -5.31 25.79
CA THR A 113 3.02 -4.98 27.04
C THR A 113 3.73 -3.88 27.84
N ASN A 114 2.95 -3.06 28.55
CA ASN A 114 3.49 -1.92 29.29
C ASN A 114 4.58 -2.33 30.31
N LEU A 115 4.45 -3.52 30.93
CA LEU A 115 5.47 -4.09 31.82
C LEU A 115 6.77 -4.39 31.06
N HIS A 116 6.68 -5.00 29.87
CA HIS A 116 7.83 -5.29 29.03
C HIS A 116 8.56 -4.02 28.58
N GLN A 117 7.81 -2.96 28.24
CA GLN A 117 8.37 -1.65 27.91
C GLN A 117 9.15 -1.05 29.10
N LEU A 118 8.59 -1.09 30.30
CA LEU A 118 9.25 -0.59 31.52
C LEU A 118 10.55 -1.35 31.82
N VAL A 119 10.52 -2.69 31.78
CA VAL A 119 11.71 -3.53 31.99
C VAL A 119 12.79 -3.22 30.95
N ARG A 120 12.42 -3.05 29.67
CA ARG A 120 13.37 -2.67 28.64
C ARG A 120 13.96 -1.29 28.86
N ARG A 121 13.16 -0.28 29.21
CA ARG A 121 13.67 1.08 29.51
C ARG A 121 14.75 1.06 30.58
N VAL A 122 14.50 0.32 31.68
CA VAL A 122 15.49 0.16 32.76
C VAL A 122 16.76 -0.52 32.25
N ARG A 123 16.63 -1.58 31.46
CA ARG A 123 17.78 -2.31 30.89
C ARG A 123 18.60 -1.43 29.93
N LEU A 124 17.96 -0.64 29.09
CA LEU A 124 18.63 0.26 28.13
C LEU A 124 19.43 1.35 28.84
N MET A 125 18.89 1.92 29.93
CA MET A 125 19.62 2.88 30.77
C MET A 125 20.92 2.29 31.36
N THR A 126 20.99 0.98 31.55
CA THR A 126 22.18 0.30 32.08
C THR A 126 23.20 -0.15 31.02
N ILE A 127 22.79 -0.34 29.75
CA ILE A 127 23.59 -1.06 28.73
C ILE A 127 23.91 -0.20 27.49
N SER A 128 23.04 0.74 27.08
CA SER A 128 23.04 1.26 25.70
C SER A 128 24.31 2.00 25.26
N SER A 129 25.01 2.71 26.15
CA SER A 129 26.16 3.51 25.68
C SER A 129 27.44 2.71 25.38
N ARG A 130 27.50 1.40 25.71
CA ARG A 130 28.76 0.63 25.65
C ARG A 130 28.72 -0.63 24.78
N LYS A 131 27.59 -0.97 24.16
CA LYS A 131 27.55 -2.14 23.28
C LYS A 131 28.28 -1.81 21.98
N ALA A 132 29.36 -2.54 21.69
CA ALA A 132 29.99 -2.52 20.36
C ALA A 132 28.96 -2.91 19.28
N VAL A 133 29.21 -2.53 18.02
CA VAL A 133 28.37 -2.95 16.89
C VAL A 133 28.79 -4.36 16.47
N TRP A 134 27.88 -5.33 16.53
CA TRP A 134 28.14 -6.69 16.10
C TRP A 134 27.69 -6.86 14.64
N GLN A 135 28.29 -7.79 13.89
CA GLN A 135 27.98 -8.02 12.48
C GLN A 135 26.50 -8.35 12.21
N GLU A 136 25.83 -8.97 13.18
CA GLU A 136 24.41 -9.35 13.12
C GLU A 136 23.46 -8.22 13.57
N ASP A 137 23.99 -7.13 14.13
CA ASP A 137 23.15 -6.01 14.57
C ASP A 137 22.54 -5.29 13.34
N ILE A 138 21.26 -4.94 13.44
CA ILE A 138 20.58 -4.09 12.46
C ILE A 138 20.82 -2.64 12.86
N LEU A 139 21.52 -1.92 11.98
CA LEU A 139 21.79 -0.49 12.09
C LEU A 139 20.55 0.29 11.68
N VAL A 140 20.27 1.36 12.40
CA VAL A 140 19.13 2.24 12.19
C VAL A 140 19.65 3.65 11.99
N PHE A 141 19.46 4.21 10.80
CA PHE A 141 19.93 5.55 10.45
C PHE A 141 18.93 6.59 10.92
N LYS A 142 19.27 7.28 12.03
CA LYS A 142 18.38 8.25 12.68
C LYS A 142 17.89 9.33 11.71
N LEU A 143 18.82 9.92 10.95
CA LEU A 143 18.53 10.99 10.01
C LEU A 143 17.47 10.57 8.97
N LEU A 144 17.58 9.35 8.44
CA LEU A 144 16.67 8.85 7.40
C LEU A 144 15.27 8.60 7.96
N ILE A 145 15.16 8.13 9.20
CA ILE A 145 13.86 8.00 9.87
C ILE A 145 13.24 9.37 10.13
N GLU A 146 14.04 10.35 10.54
CA GLU A 146 13.54 11.71 10.78
C GLU A 146 13.08 12.39 9.48
N GLU A 147 13.84 12.25 8.39
CA GLU A 147 13.43 12.67 7.05
C GLU A 147 12.12 11.98 6.63
N ARG A 148 12.03 10.66 6.83
CA ARG A 148 10.83 9.91 6.46
C ARG A 148 9.62 10.27 7.32
N ALA A 149 9.82 10.52 8.61
CA ALA A 149 8.76 10.97 9.49
C ALA A 149 8.24 12.36 9.10
N ALA A 150 9.13 13.27 8.66
CA ALA A 150 8.74 14.56 8.10
C ALA A 150 7.98 14.40 6.77
N ASP A 151 8.37 13.45 5.91
CA ASP A 151 7.63 13.11 4.69
C ASP A 151 6.22 12.60 4.97
N ILE A 152 6.08 11.72 5.97
CA ILE A 152 4.79 11.17 6.39
C ILE A 152 3.93 12.28 6.98
N ALA A 153 4.49 13.12 7.86
CA ALA A 153 3.76 14.24 8.44
C ALA A 153 3.23 15.20 7.36
N ARG A 154 4.02 15.47 6.32
CA ARG A 154 3.60 16.29 5.19
C ARG A 154 2.46 15.65 4.39
N GLN A 155 2.61 14.38 4.01
CA GLN A 155 1.57 13.65 3.28
C GLN A 155 0.26 13.57 4.07
N LEU A 156 0.35 13.43 5.40
CA LEU A 156 -0.83 13.45 6.28
C LEU A 156 -1.40 14.86 6.44
N SER A 157 -0.58 15.92 6.43
CA SER A 157 -1.06 17.30 6.50
C SER A 157 -1.68 17.80 5.19
N ASP A 158 -1.34 17.20 4.05
CA ASP A 158 -1.99 17.49 2.76
C ASP A 158 -3.45 17.02 2.72
N SER A 159 -3.84 16.16 3.68
CA SER A 159 -5.22 15.74 3.89
C SER A 159 -5.94 16.68 4.87
N HIS A 160 -6.96 16.19 5.60
CA HIS A 160 -7.73 16.99 6.54
C HIS A 160 -7.03 17.27 7.89
N TRP A 161 -5.89 16.61 8.20
CA TRP A 161 -5.24 16.67 9.51
C TRP A 161 -4.39 17.94 9.74
N THR A 162 -4.68 18.66 10.84
CA THR A 162 -4.02 19.95 11.13
C THR A 162 -2.96 19.92 12.24
N SER A 163 -3.10 19.05 13.25
CA SER A 163 -2.27 19.07 14.46
C SER A 163 -1.77 17.69 14.88
N THR A 164 -2.70 16.76 15.06
CA THR A 164 -2.45 15.34 15.29
C THR A 164 -3.28 14.53 14.31
N CYS A 165 -2.73 13.39 13.89
CA CYS A 165 -3.36 12.49 12.96
C CYS A 165 -3.45 11.09 13.58
N VAL A 166 -4.57 10.40 13.37
CA VAL A 166 -4.74 8.99 13.72
C VAL A 166 -4.90 8.22 12.42
N VAL A 167 -4.03 7.24 12.18
CA VAL A 167 -4.09 6.37 11.00
C VAL A 167 -4.07 4.91 11.41
N THR A 168 -4.56 4.03 10.54
CA THR A 168 -4.41 2.58 10.70
C THR A 168 -2.95 2.17 10.54
N ILE A 169 -2.57 1.02 11.11
CA ILE A 169 -1.23 0.48 10.94
C ILE A 169 -0.94 0.12 9.47
N SER A 170 -1.95 -0.32 8.72
CA SER A 170 -1.86 -0.61 7.28
C SER A 170 -1.49 0.65 6.51
N LYS A 171 -2.18 1.78 6.78
CA LYS A 171 -1.87 3.05 6.15
C LYS A 171 -0.48 3.54 6.54
N PHE A 172 -0.10 3.44 7.82
CA PHE A 172 1.25 3.79 8.26
C PHE A 172 2.33 2.97 7.53
N ASN A 173 2.14 1.66 7.40
CA ASN A 173 3.06 0.77 6.70
C ASN A 173 3.13 1.06 5.20
N SER A 174 2.04 1.52 4.58
CA SER A 174 2.02 1.89 3.16
C SER A 174 3.00 3.02 2.80
N PHE A 175 3.44 3.82 3.77
CA PHE A 175 4.48 4.82 3.58
C PHE A 175 5.89 4.22 3.53
N PHE A 176 6.07 2.91 3.67
CA PHE A 176 7.37 2.28 3.63
C PHE A 176 7.39 1.20 2.54
N VAL A 177 8.55 1.05 1.90
CA VAL A 177 8.76 -0.03 0.92
C VAL A 177 8.99 -1.36 1.65
N ASP A 178 9.69 -1.31 2.79
CA ASP A 178 9.97 -2.47 3.63
C ASP A 178 9.19 -2.39 4.96
N MET A 179 8.58 -3.52 5.34
CA MET A 179 7.82 -3.65 6.57
C MET A 179 8.73 -3.55 7.81
N ASP A 180 9.99 -4.00 7.70
CA ASP A 180 10.96 -3.87 8.78
C ASP A 180 11.29 -2.40 9.08
N ASP A 181 11.44 -1.58 8.04
CA ASP A 181 11.68 -0.14 8.18
C ASP A 181 10.46 0.57 8.77
N ALA A 182 9.24 0.17 8.38
CA ALA A 182 8.01 0.69 8.98
C ALA A 182 7.98 0.43 10.49
N HIS A 183 8.23 -0.81 10.91
CA HIS A 183 8.24 -1.18 12.32
C HIS A 183 9.33 -0.44 13.10
N ILE A 184 10.54 -0.33 12.55
CA ILE A 184 11.65 0.41 13.15
C ILE A 184 11.30 1.89 13.31
N ALA A 185 10.72 2.51 12.28
CA ALA A 185 10.26 3.89 12.33
C ALA A 185 9.18 4.07 13.41
N LEU A 186 8.21 3.17 13.51
CA LEU A 186 7.19 3.20 14.55
C LEU A 186 7.80 3.13 15.96
N CYS A 187 8.75 2.21 16.18
CA CYS A 187 9.45 2.09 17.47
C CYS A 187 10.22 3.36 17.80
N PHE A 188 11.00 3.88 16.84
CA PHE A 188 11.77 5.10 16.98
C PHE A 188 10.88 6.31 17.30
N LEU A 189 9.82 6.52 16.52
CA LEU A 189 8.91 7.65 16.70
C LEU A 189 8.14 7.57 18.03
N THR A 190 7.78 6.36 18.47
CA THR A 190 7.11 6.18 19.76
C THR A 190 8.06 6.46 20.93
N GLN A 191 9.30 6.01 20.85
CA GLN A 191 10.31 6.26 21.87
C GLN A 191 10.67 7.74 21.99
N HIS A 192 10.67 8.47 20.87
CA HIS A 192 10.91 9.92 20.85
C HIS A 192 9.61 10.75 21.07
N GLY A 193 8.48 10.10 21.32
CA GLY A 193 7.20 10.75 21.60
C GLY A 193 6.60 11.52 20.42
N LYS A 194 7.04 11.26 19.19
CA LYS A 194 6.46 11.79 17.95
C LYS A 194 5.23 10.98 17.50
N ALA A 195 5.16 9.71 17.90
CA ALA A 195 4.04 8.82 17.63
C ALA A 195 3.60 8.07 18.89
N ARG A 196 2.37 7.54 18.87
CA ARG A 196 1.87 6.58 19.87
C ARG A 196 1.07 5.50 19.18
N TYR A 197 1.35 4.26 19.56
CA TYR A 197 0.59 3.09 19.14
C TYR A 197 -0.76 3.04 19.88
N LEU A 198 -1.82 2.69 19.16
CA LEU A 198 -3.15 2.47 19.70
C LEU A 198 -3.71 1.13 19.20
N LEU A 199 -4.46 0.46 20.07
CA LEU A 199 -5.12 -0.79 19.79
C LEU A 199 -6.62 -0.60 19.96
N GLY A 200 -7.40 -1.03 18.98
CA GLY A 200 -8.85 -0.93 18.94
C GLY A 200 -9.56 -1.77 20.01
N ARG A 201 -10.86 -2.00 19.81
CA ARG A 201 -11.69 -2.76 20.76
C ARG A 201 -11.34 -4.25 20.69
N LYS A 202 -11.49 -4.97 21.82
CA LYS A 202 -11.05 -6.36 21.98
C LYS A 202 -11.64 -7.39 20.99
N GLN A 203 -12.80 -7.09 20.40
CA GLN A 203 -13.53 -8.05 19.55
C GLN A 203 -12.97 -8.11 18.12
N ASP A 204 -12.44 -7.00 17.61
CA ASP A 204 -11.68 -6.92 16.37
C ASP A 204 -10.62 -5.82 16.54
N PRO A 205 -9.38 -6.18 16.94
CA PRO A 205 -8.38 -5.21 17.32
C PRO A 205 -7.82 -4.50 16.09
N ILE A 206 -8.44 -3.38 15.73
CA ILE A 206 -7.89 -2.46 14.73
C ILE A 206 -6.64 -1.82 15.33
N GLU A 207 -5.49 -2.02 14.70
CA GLU A 207 -4.24 -1.38 15.10
C GLU A 207 -4.07 -0.03 14.42
N GLY A 208 -3.58 0.96 15.17
CA GLY A 208 -3.38 2.31 14.65
C GLY A 208 -2.19 3.03 15.26
N VAL A 209 -1.86 4.16 14.65
CA VAL A 209 -0.78 5.05 15.06
C VAL A 209 -1.29 6.48 15.13
N LYS A 210 -1.10 7.12 16.28
CA LYS A 210 -1.33 8.55 16.47
C LYS A 210 -0.02 9.28 16.27
N VAL A 211 0.03 10.22 15.33
CA VAL A 211 1.24 10.97 14.95
C VAL A 211 1.03 12.45 15.24
N ALA A 212 2.06 13.11 15.77
CA ALA A 212 2.09 14.57 15.86
C ALA A 212 2.57 15.17 14.53
N LEU A 213 1.79 16.07 13.93
CA LEU A 213 2.15 16.74 12.68
C LEU A 213 2.92 18.03 12.95
N THR A 214 2.40 18.85 13.86
CA THR A 214 2.95 20.19 14.17
C THR A 214 3.58 20.26 15.56
N ALA A 215 3.16 19.38 16.47
CA ALA A 215 3.65 19.37 17.85
C ALA A 215 4.97 18.59 18.00
N SER A 216 5.82 19.03 18.94
CA SER A 216 7.05 18.31 19.28
C SER A 216 6.78 16.94 19.94
N GLN A 217 5.66 16.82 20.65
CA GLN A 217 5.25 15.61 21.35
C GLN A 217 3.78 15.32 21.07
N VAL A 218 3.47 14.05 20.84
CA VAL A 218 2.09 13.60 20.63
C VAL A 218 1.32 13.58 21.96
N PRO A 219 0.06 14.06 22.01
CA PRO A 219 -0.82 13.96 23.19
C PRO A 219 -1.15 12.52 23.57
N ALA A 220 -1.56 12.29 24.83
CA ALA A 220 -1.92 10.96 25.32
C ALA A 220 -3.03 10.35 24.46
N VAL A 221 -2.98 9.02 24.28
CA VAL A 221 -4.08 8.32 23.61
C VAL A 221 -5.29 8.40 24.53
N SER A 222 -6.35 8.99 24.03
CA SER A 222 -7.64 9.18 24.68
C SER A 222 -8.66 8.18 24.14
N LYS A 223 -9.84 8.08 24.78
CA LYS A 223 -10.94 7.26 24.25
C LYS A 223 -11.42 7.75 22.88
N LEU A 224 -11.44 9.07 22.68
CA LEU A 224 -11.82 9.69 21.41
C LEU A 224 -10.90 9.23 20.27
N ASP A 225 -9.60 9.06 20.52
CA ASP A 225 -8.66 8.56 19.51
C ASP A 225 -9.00 7.14 19.02
N HIS A 226 -9.58 6.29 19.88
CA HIS A 226 -10.01 4.94 19.49
C HIS A 226 -11.26 4.98 18.61
N ASP A 227 -12.18 5.89 18.90
CA ASP A 227 -13.37 6.08 18.07
C ASP A 227 -13.00 6.75 16.74
N THR A 228 -12.05 7.70 16.74
CA THR A 228 -11.45 8.26 15.51
C THR A 228 -10.77 7.18 14.67
N LEU A 229 -9.99 6.28 15.28
CA LEU A 229 -9.38 5.16 14.56
C LEU A 229 -10.43 4.29 13.88
N HIS A 230 -11.56 4.03 14.54
CA HIS A 230 -12.62 3.23 13.95
C HIS A 230 -13.26 3.94 12.75
N LEU A 231 -13.45 5.26 12.79
CA LEU A 231 -13.94 6.04 11.66
C LEU A 231 -12.96 5.99 10.47
N VAL A 232 -11.66 6.22 10.71
CA VAL A 232 -10.62 6.14 9.68
C VAL A 232 -10.52 4.74 9.07
N TRP A 233 -10.61 3.70 9.90
CA TRP A 233 -10.66 2.32 9.41
C TRP A 233 -11.91 2.04 8.57
N THR A 234 -13.06 2.61 8.96
CA THR A 234 -14.31 2.47 8.20
C THR A 234 -14.21 3.18 6.84
N GLU A 235 -13.63 4.38 6.79
CA GLU A 235 -13.30 5.10 5.56
C GLU A 235 -12.44 4.24 4.61
N GLU A 236 -11.32 3.71 5.12
CA GLU A 236 -10.42 2.85 4.34
C GLU A 236 -11.16 1.61 3.81
N LYS A 237 -11.98 0.98 4.64
CA LYS A 237 -12.72 -0.22 4.25
C LYS A 237 -13.78 0.08 3.20
N LEU A 238 -14.48 1.21 3.31
CA LEU A 238 -15.46 1.65 2.32
C LEU A 238 -14.79 1.97 0.98
N GLN A 239 -13.60 2.60 0.99
CA GLN A 239 -12.83 2.84 -0.23
C GLN A 239 -12.45 1.53 -0.92
N GLU A 240 -11.93 0.55 -0.18
CA GLU A 240 -11.63 -0.77 -0.74
C GLU A 240 -12.87 -1.46 -1.33
N GLN A 241 -14.03 -1.31 -0.69
CA GLN A 241 -15.29 -1.85 -1.21
C GLN A 241 -15.74 -1.15 -2.48
N LEU A 242 -15.62 0.18 -2.54
CA LEU A 242 -15.91 0.96 -3.74
C LEU A 242 -15.03 0.52 -4.91
N ASP A 243 -13.72 0.33 -4.68
CA ASP A 243 -12.80 -0.15 -5.73
C ASP A 243 -13.21 -1.53 -6.28
N VAL A 244 -13.68 -2.42 -5.41
CA VAL A 244 -14.20 -3.75 -5.82
C VAL A 244 -15.51 -3.61 -6.60
N LEU A 245 -16.43 -2.76 -6.13
CA LEU A 245 -17.70 -2.49 -6.79
C LEU A 245 -17.49 -1.87 -8.17
N ASP A 246 -16.58 -0.92 -8.31
CA ASP A 246 -16.26 -0.26 -9.58
C ASP A 246 -15.71 -1.26 -10.61
N ARG A 247 -14.78 -2.12 -10.20
CA ARG A 247 -14.26 -3.20 -11.07
C ARG A 247 -15.37 -4.16 -11.51
N ARG A 248 -16.23 -4.59 -10.59
CA ARG A 248 -17.33 -5.52 -10.90
C ARG A 248 -18.38 -4.87 -11.80
N TRP A 249 -18.74 -3.63 -11.51
CA TRP A 249 -19.63 -2.80 -12.32
C TRP A 249 -19.10 -2.69 -13.74
N GLU A 250 -17.83 -2.32 -13.92
CA GLU A 250 -17.22 -2.19 -15.24
C GLU A 250 -17.15 -3.52 -16.01
N ILE A 251 -16.77 -4.62 -15.34
CA ILE A 251 -16.78 -5.97 -15.95
C ILE A 251 -18.19 -6.34 -16.41
N SER A 252 -19.22 -6.09 -15.60
CA SER A 252 -20.59 -6.38 -15.97
C SER A 252 -21.05 -5.55 -17.18
N ARG A 253 -20.64 -4.27 -17.25
CA ARG A 253 -20.90 -3.36 -18.37
C ARG A 253 -20.30 -3.88 -19.68
N ARG A 254 -19.01 -4.25 -19.65
CA ARG A 254 -18.31 -4.82 -20.81
C ARG A 254 -18.89 -6.16 -21.26
N ARG A 255 -19.29 -7.01 -20.31
CA ARG A 255 -19.95 -8.29 -20.62
C ARG A 255 -21.34 -8.12 -21.22
N ALA A 256 -22.10 -7.12 -20.76
CA ALA A 256 -23.38 -6.76 -21.36
C ALA A 256 -23.21 -6.38 -22.83
N LEU A 257 -22.28 -5.48 -23.11
CA LEU A 257 -21.98 -5.03 -24.48
C LEU A 257 -21.44 -6.16 -25.36
N ALA A 258 -20.54 -7.01 -24.85
CA ALA A 258 -20.04 -8.15 -25.59
C ALA A 258 -21.15 -9.17 -25.92
N SER A 259 -22.06 -9.43 -24.96
CA SER A 259 -23.20 -10.35 -25.17
C SER A 259 -24.17 -9.78 -26.20
N PHE A 260 -24.46 -8.47 -26.13
CA PHE A 260 -25.28 -7.76 -27.12
C PHE A 260 -24.67 -7.86 -28.53
N LYS A 261 -23.37 -7.59 -28.68
CA LYS A 261 -22.65 -7.72 -29.96
C LYS A 261 -22.63 -9.14 -30.51
N SER A 262 -22.64 -10.16 -29.64
CA SER A 262 -22.74 -11.56 -30.04
C SER A 262 -24.16 -12.02 -30.38
N GLY A 263 -25.18 -11.17 -30.18
CA GLY A 263 -26.60 -11.48 -30.42
C GLY A 263 -27.30 -12.19 -29.25
N ASP A 264 -26.61 -12.46 -28.13
CA ASP A 264 -27.21 -13.04 -26.93
C ASP A 264 -27.90 -11.96 -26.09
N LYS A 265 -29.14 -11.63 -26.49
CA LYS A 265 -29.97 -10.63 -25.80
C LYS A 265 -30.19 -10.98 -24.32
N LEU A 266 -30.47 -12.25 -23.99
CA LEU A 266 -30.77 -12.66 -22.62
C LEU A 266 -29.57 -12.49 -21.69
N ALA A 267 -28.38 -12.91 -22.11
CA ALA A 267 -27.17 -12.68 -21.33
C ALA A 267 -26.86 -11.18 -21.21
N ALA A 268 -27.07 -10.41 -22.28
CA ALA A 268 -26.89 -8.96 -22.27
C ALA A 268 -27.79 -8.30 -21.21
N TYR A 269 -29.08 -8.62 -21.19
CA TYR A 269 -30.04 -8.15 -20.18
C TYR A 269 -29.61 -8.49 -18.76
N ARG A 270 -29.17 -9.72 -18.53
CA ARG A 270 -28.70 -10.16 -17.22
C ARG A 270 -27.53 -9.32 -16.73
N TYR A 271 -26.56 -9.06 -17.59
CA TYR A 271 -25.40 -8.24 -17.24
C TYR A 271 -25.74 -6.76 -17.04
N VAL A 272 -26.70 -6.20 -17.79
CA VAL A 272 -27.23 -4.85 -17.54
C VAL A 272 -27.90 -4.77 -16.17
N ARG A 273 -28.77 -5.73 -15.84
CA ARG A 273 -29.42 -5.79 -14.51
C ARG A 273 -28.39 -5.89 -13.39
N GLN A 274 -27.37 -6.73 -13.57
CA GLN A 274 -26.27 -6.87 -12.62
C GLN A 274 -25.49 -5.55 -12.46
N SER A 275 -25.20 -4.86 -13.56
CA SER A 275 -24.56 -3.54 -13.54
C SER A 275 -25.39 -2.50 -12.79
N LYS A 276 -26.71 -2.45 -13.02
CA LYS A 276 -27.64 -1.55 -12.29
C LYS A 276 -27.60 -1.80 -10.78
N LEU A 277 -27.54 -3.07 -10.34
CA LEU A 277 -27.41 -3.42 -8.91
C LEU A 277 -26.06 -2.95 -8.31
N PHE A 278 -24.94 -3.17 -9.02
CA PHE A 278 -23.64 -2.67 -8.56
C PHE A 278 -23.59 -1.15 -8.49
N SER A 279 -24.19 -0.45 -9.45
CA SER A 279 -24.31 1.02 -9.45
C SER A 279 -25.09 1.55 -8.24
N GLN A 280 -26.21 0.91 -7.87
CA GLN A 280 -26.96 1.27 -6.66
C GLN A 280 -26.14 1.04 -5.39
N SER A 281 -25.46 -0.10 -5.27
CA SER A 281 -24.59 -0.38 -4.13
C SER A 281 -23.44 0.62 -4.02
N ARG A 282 -22.83 0.99 -5.16
CA ARG A 282 -21.79 2.01 -5.25
C ARG A 282 -22.31 3.36 -4.75
N SER A 283 -23.45 3.84 -5.26
CA SER A 283 -24.03 5.12 -4.85
C SER A 283 -24.25 5.20 -3.33
N ARG A 284 -24.72 4.12 -2.70
CA ARG A 284 -24.87 4.05 -1.24
C ARG A 284 -23.53 4.11 -0.51
N CYS A 285 -22.54 3.34 -0.97
CA CYS A 285 -21.20 3.34 -0.37
C CYS A 285 -20.52 4.72 -0.51
N THR A 286 -20.68 5.37 -1.66
CA THR A 286 -20.16 6.72 -1.92
C THR A 286 -20.78 7.75 -0.96
N GLN A 287 -22.11 7.73 -0.77
CA GLN A 287 -22.78 8.64 0.17
C GLN A 287 -22.29 8.47 1.62
N LEU A 288 -22.10 7.22 2.07
CA LEU A 288 -21.57 6.95 3.41
C LEU A 288 -20.09 7.37 3.53
N LEU A 289 -19.28 7.13 2.50
CA LEU A 289 -17.87 7.52 2.47
C LEU A 289 -17.74 9.04 2.57
N GLU A 290 -18.41 9.79 1.70
CA GLU A 290 -18.42 11.27 1.72
C GLU A 290 -18.82 11.80 3.10
N ARG A 291 -19.83 11.19 3.72
CA ARG A 291 -20.26 11.57 5.06
C ARG A 291 -19.21 11.30 6.15
N ILE A 292 -18.49 10.18 6.06
CA ILE A 292 -17.42 9.86 7.00
C ILE A 292 -16.23 10.80 6.80
N GLU A 293 -15.84 11.09 5.56
CA GLU A 293 -14.78 12.05 5.23
C GLU A 293 -15.08 13.44 5.80
N GLU A 294 -16.32 13.91 5.67
CA GLU A 294 -16.78 15.15 6.31
C GLU A 294 -16.57 15.11 7.83
N VAL A 295 -17.00 14.02 8.49
CA VAL A 295 -16.86 13.86 9.94
C VAL A 295 -15.39 13.83 10.36
N ILE A 296 -14.53 13.11 9.63
CA ILE A 296 -13.11 13.07 9.93
C ILE A 296 -12.49 14.46 9.75
N SER A 297 -12.90 15.23 8.73
CA SER A 297 -12.44 16.61 8.55
C SER A 297 -12.85 17.55 9.70
N LEU A 298 -14.04 17.35 10.27
CA LEU A 298 -14.50 18.08 11.46
C LEU A 298 -13.68 17.69 12.70
N ILE A 299 -13.35 16.40 12.87
CA ILE A 299 -12.48 15.93 13.97
C ILE A 299 -11.09 16.53 13.83
N ALA A 300 -10.57 16.56 12.61
CA ALA A 300 -9.21 16.98 12.31
C ALA A 300 -8.98 18.50 12.48
N SER A 301 -10.03 19.30 12.34
CA SER A 301 -10.06 20.75 12.60
C SER A 301 -10.60 21.11 13.99
N ALA A 302 -11.00 20.13 14.80
CA ALA A 302 -11.59 20.38 16.10
C ALA A 302 -10.58 20.93 17.12
N GLU A 303 -10.86 22.14 17.62
CA GLU A 303 -10.01 22.82 18.62
C GLU A 303 -10.22 22.31 20.06
N SER A 304 -11.24 21.49 20.30
CA SER A 304 -11.55 20.98 21.64
C SER A 304 -12.10 19.56 21.61
N ASN A 305 -11.86 18.81 22.69
CA ASN A 305 -12.40 17.47 22.86
C ASN A 305 -13.93 17.41 22.76
N LYS A 306 -14.62 18.50 23.13
CA LYS A 306 -16.09 18.59 23.00
C LYS A 306 -16.51 18.56 21.53
N LYS A 307 -15.85 19.35 20.68
CA LYS A 307 -16.09 19.37 19.23
C LYS A 307 -15.76 18.02 18.58
N VAL A 308 -14.66 17.37 19.00
CA VAL A 308 -14.32 16.01 18.56
C VAL A 308 -15.43 15.02 18.92
N TYR A 309 -15.91 15.05 20.16
CA TYR A 309 -17.01 14.17 20.59
C TYR A 309 -18.29 14.40 19.79
N GLU A 310 -18.69 15.65 19.57
CA GLU A 310 -19.86 16.01 18.77
C GLU A 310 -19.73 15.48 17.32
N ALA A 311 -18.58 15.65 16.69
CA ALA A 311 -18.31 15.11 15.36
C ALA A 311 -18.38 13.57 15.32
N ILE A 312 -17.80 12.88 16.31
CA ILE A 312 -17.90 11.42 16.42
C ILE A 312 -19.36 10.98 16.56
N GLN A 313 -20.19 11.69 17.33
CA GLN A 313 -21.62 11.36 17.42
C GLN A 313 -22.34 11.50 16.07
N ILE A 314 -21.98 12.52 15.28
CA ILE A 314 -22.47 12.68 13.91
C ILE A 314 -22.07 11.46 13.05
N GLY A 315 -20.83 11.00 13.16
CA GLY A 315 -20.35 9.80 12.46
C GLY A 315 -21.09 8.53 12.87
N ILE A 316 -21.30 8.31 14.18
CA ILE A 316 -22.05 7.16 14.69
C ILE A 316 -23.50 7.16 14.20
N LEU A 317 -24.14 8.33 14.17
CA LEU A 317 -25.50 8.45 13.63
C LEU A 317 -25.52 8.18 12.13
N ALA A 318 -24.58 8.74 11.36
CA ALA A 318 -24.47 8.50 9.93
C ALA A 318 -24.26 7.00 9.60
N MET A 319 -23.49 6.28 10.39
CA MET A 319 -23.30 4.84 10.24
C MET A 319 -24.53 4.01 10.62
N LYS A 320 -25.46 4.56 11.42
CA LYS A 320 -26.72 3.89 11.79
C LYS A 320 -27.85 4.20 10.82
N ASP A 321 -27.91 5.44 10.34
CA ASP A 321 -28.94 5.91 9.40
C ASP A 321 -28.70 5.33 8.00
N ASN A 322 -27.43 5.17 7.60
CA ASN A 322 -27.10 4.34 6.46
C ASN A 322 -27.29 2.87 6.86
N THR A 323 -28.32 2.20 6.35
CA THR A 323 -28.58 0.75 6.46
C THR A 323 -27.53 -0.10 5.74
N VAL A 324 -26.27 0.33 5.80
CA VAL A 324 -25.15 -0.11 5.01
C VAL A 324 -24.01 -0.30 6.00
N SER A 325 -24.17 -1.25 6.91
CA SER A 325 -23.01 -1.87 7.54
C SER A 325 -22.11 -2.44 6.43
N ILE A 326 -20.78 -2.37 6.59
CA ILE A 326 -19.83 -3.09 5.72
C ILE A 326 -20.22 -4.58 5.59
N ASP A 327 -20.76 -5.16 6.66
CA ASP A 327 -21.26 -6.53 6.67
C ASP A 327 -22.53 -6.68 5.82
N GLU A 328 -23.42 -5.70 5.80
CA GLU A 328 -24.63 -5.70 4.97
C GLU A 328 -24.32 -5.52 3.48
N VAL A 329 -23.31 -4.72 3.12
CA VAL A 329 -22.82 -4.67 1.73
C VAL A 329 -22.23 -6.01 1.31
N ASN A 330 -21.47 -6.67 2.20
CA ASN A 330 -20.96 -8.02 1.95
C ASN A 330 -22.10 -9.05 1.84
N ILE A 331 -23.18 -8.90 2.62
CA ILE A 331 -24.39 -9.71 2.49
C ILE A 331 -25.06 -9.44 1.15
N HIS A 332 -25.30 -8.18 0.76
CA HIS A 332 -25.84 -7.84 -0.56
C HIS A 332 -24.95 -8.32 -1.69
N MET A 333 -23.63 -8.33 -1.52
CA MET A 333 -22.70 -8.88 -2.51
C MET A 333 -22.87 -10.40 -2.63
N LYS A 334 -23.03 -11.11 -1.51
CA LYS A 334 -23.35 -12.54 -1.50
C LYS A 334 -24.73 -12.79 -2.11
N GLU A 335 -25.74 -12.00 -1.79
CA GLU A 335 -27.07 -12.06 -2.39
C GLU A 335 -27.01 -11.81 -3.89
N ILE A 336 -26.18 -10.88 -4.38
CA ILE A 336 -25.96 -10.67 -5.81
C ILE A 336 -25.27 -11.88 -6.42
N ASP A 337 -24.22 -12.42 -5.80
CA ASP A 337 -23.52 -13.61 -6.29
C ASP A 337 -24.47 -14.84 -6.30
N GLU A 338 -25.36 -14.96 -5.31
CA GLU A 338 -26.42 -15.97 -5.21
C GLU A 338 -27.53 -15.76 -6.23
N LEU A 339 -28.01 -14.53 -6.45
CA LEU A 339 -28.98 -14.19 -7.51
C LEU A 339 -28.40 -14.48 -8.89
N VAL A 340 -27.12 -14.16 -9.11
CA VAL A 340 -26.39 -14.48 -10.35
C VAL A 340 -26.25 -16.00 -10.51
N ALA A 341 -26.04 -16.75 -9.43
CA ALA A 341 -25.97 -18.22 -9.46
C ALA A 341 -27.35 -18.87 -9.71
N ALA A 342 -28.38 -18.45 -8.98
CA ALA A 342 -29.75 -18.92 -9.12
C ALA A 342 -30.30 -18.58 -10.52
N GLN A 343 -29.98 -17.42 -11.08
CA GLN A 343 -30.39 -17.07 -12.43
C GLN A 343 -29.65 -17.90 -13.49
N ARG A 344 -28.37 -18.26 -13.29
CA ARG A 344 -27.68 -19.25 -14.16
C ARG A 344 -28.33 -20.63 -14.12
N GLU A 345 -28.83 -21.06 -12.96
CA GLU A 345 -29.53 -22.33 -12.79
C GLU A 345 -30.91 -22.32 -13.46
N VAL A 346 -31.66 -21.21 -13.36
CA VAL A 346 -32.94 -21.02 -14.06
C VAL A 346 -32.75 -20.94 -15.58
N ASP A 347 -31.69 -20.28 -16.06
CA ASP A 347 -31.38 -20.20 -17.50
C ASP A 347 -31.00 -21.58 -18.08
N ALA A 348 -30.30 -22.42 -17.30
CA ALA A 348 -30.05 -23.82 -17.66
C ALA A 348 -31.36 -24.63 -17.76
N ALA A 349 -32.42 -24.17 -17.09
CA ALA A 349 -33.75 -24.74 -17.11
C ALA A 349 -34.73 -23.90 -17.96
N LEU A 350 -34.33 -23.48 -19.17
CA LEU A 350 -35.20 -23.03 -20.29
C LEU A 350 -36.59 -22.49 -19.88
N VAL A 351 -36.66 -21.31 -19.28
CA VAL A 351 -37.89 -20.49 -19.25
C VAL A 351 -37.62 -19.21 -20.02
N PRO A 352 -38.27 -18.99 -21.18
CA PRO A 352 -38.22 -17.69 -21.85
C PRO A 352 -38.81 -16.63 -20.92
N LEU A 353 -38.02 -15.60 -20.57
CA LEU A 353 -38.50 -14.42 -19.88
C LEU A 353 -39.52 -13.70 -20.78
N GLN A 354 -40.79 -14.10 -20.66
CA GLN A 354 -41.94 -13.48 -21.31
C GLN A 354 -42.27 -12.14 -20.62
N SER A 355 -41.46 -11.12 -20.89
CA SER A 355 -41.83 -9.69 -20.80
C SER A 355 -40.63 -8.82 -21.20
N LEU A 356 -40.24 -8.88 -22.48
CA LEU A 356 -39.39 -7.86 -23.09
C LEU A 356 -40.31 -6.92 -23.87
N ASP A 357 -41.17 -6.17 -23.19
CA ASP A 357 -42.01 -5.14 -23.82
C ASP A 357 -41.30 -3.78 -23.92
N ASP A 358 -40.02 -3.73 -23.53
CA ASP A 358 -39.17 -2.52 -23.55
C ASP A 358 -37.99 -2.64 -24.55
N GLU A 359 -38.07 -3.50 -25.59
CA GLU A 359 -36.98 -3.67 -26.57
C GLU A 359 -36.48 -2.33 -27.18
N GLY A 360 -37.36 -1.33 -27.30
CA GLY A 360 -37.01 0.00 -27.84
C GLY A 360 -36.14 0.88 -26.94
N ASP A 361 -36.26 0.77 -25.61
CA ASP A 361 -35.42 1.53 -24.65
C ASP A 361 -34.01 0.93 -24.55
N ILE A 362 -33.89 -0.35 -24.89
CA ILE A 362 -32.70 -1.13 -24.63
C ILE A 362 -31.64 -0.95 -25.72
N ASP A 363 -32.02 -0.86 -26.99
CA ASP A 363 -31.07 -0.56 -28.08
C ASP A 363 -30.45 0.84 -27.88
N GLU A 364 -31.22 1.80 -27.33
CA GLU A 364 -30.70 3.11 -26.91
C GLU A 364 -29.76 2.99 -25.69
N GLU A 365 -30.14 2.22 -24.65
CA GLU A 365 -29.24 1.94 -23.51
C GLU A 365 -27.92 1.30 -23.97
N PHE A 366 -27.94 0.34 -24.91
CA PHE A 366 -26.73 -0.30 -25.45
C PHE A 366 -25.92 0.64 -26.34
N SER A 367 -26.57 1.45 -27.19
CA SER A 367 -25.91 2.47 -28.00
C SER A 367 -25.19 3.49 -27.12
N LYS A 368 -25.83 3.90 -26.02
CA LYS A 368 -25.22 4.76 -25.00
C LYS A 368 -24.05 4.06 -24.30
N LEU A 369 -24.23 2.79 -23.92
CA LEU A 369 -23.17 2.00 -23.28
C LEU A 369 -21.94 1.83 -24.17
N GLU A 370 -22.17 1.65 -25.48
CA GLU A 370 -21.12 1.55 -26.47
C GLU A 370 -20.36 2.87 -26.62
N ALA A 371 -21.07 4.01 -26.68
CA ALA A 371 -20.44 5.32 -26.71
C ALA A 371 -19.61 5.59 -25.45
N GLU A 372 -20.15 5.33 -24.25
CA GLU A 372 -19.43 5.51 -22.99
C GLU A 372 -18.17 4.62 -22.89
N LEU A 373 -18.24 3.37 -23.35
CA LEU A 373 -17.10 2.45 -23.29
C LEU A 373 -16.03 2.71 -24.37
N GLN A 374 -16.40 3.32 -25.51
CA GLN A 374 -15.43 3.72 -26.54
C GLN A 374 -14.58 4.92 -26.11
N ASP A 375 -15.17 5.86 -25.36
CA ASP A 375 -14.45 7.02 -24.81
C ASP A 375 -13.47 6.61 -23.69
N ASP A 376 -13.80 5.54 -22.95
CA ASP A 376 -13.00 4.98 -21.84
C ASP A 376 -11.86 4.03 -22.29
N VAL A 377 -11.48 3.95 -23.58
CA VAL A 377 -10.34 3.13 -24.03
C VAL A 377 -9.05 3.96 -24.04
N PRO A 378 -8.24 3.99 -22.97
CA PRO A 378 -6.86 4.44 -23.08
C PRO A 378 -6.14 3.47 -24.04
N HIS A 379 -5.50 4.03 -25.07
CA HIS A 379 -4.74 3.33 -26.11
C HIS A 379 -3.78 2.29 -25.50
N ILE A 380 -4.24 1.05 -25.32
CA ILE A 380 -3.37 -0.10 -25.18
C ILE A 380 -3.20 -0.66 -26.59
N HIS A 381 -2.03 -0.36 -27.16
CA HIS A 381 -1.61 -0.77 -28.48
C HIS A 381 -1.50 -2.30 -28.52
N VAL A 382 -2.59 -3.00 -28.86
CA VAL A 382 -2.53 -4.42 -29.19
C VAL A 382 -2.36 -4.52 -30.70
N GLN A 383 -1.14 -4.89 -31.10
CA GLN A 383 -0.81 -5.23 -32.48
C GLN A 383 -1.71 -6.36 -32.95
N GLU A 384 -2.56 -6.05 -33.92
CA GLU A 384 -3.46 -7.00 -34.57
C GLU A 384 -2.68 -7.82 -35.62
N PRO A 385 -2.69 -9.17 -35.57
CA PRO A 385 -1.98 -9.99 -36.53
C PRO A 385 -2.74 -10.13 -37.86
N MET A 386 -2.05 -9.78 -38.95
CA MET A 386 -2.38 -10.08 -40.35
C MET A 386 -2.55 -11.59 -40.61
N ALA A 387 -3.67 -12.01 -41.21
CA ALA A 387 -3.78 -13.16 -42.13
C ALA A 387 -5.17 -13.18 -42.83
N PRO A 388 -5.34 -13.81 -44.01
CA PRO A 388 -5.81 -13.04 -45.16
C PRO A 388 -7.14 -13.51 -45.79
N SER A 389 -7.62 -12.59 -46.61
CA SER A 389 -8.64 -12.65 -47.66
C SER A 389 -8.50 -13.81 -48.67
N ASN A 390 -9.63 -14.46 -48.96
CA ASN A 390 -10.05 -14.95 -50.29
C ASN A 390 -11.53 -15.35 -50.13
N GLU A 391 -12.52 -14.54 -50.52
CA GLU A 391 -13.06 -14.28 -51.87
C GLU A 391 -13.56 -15.50 -52.65
N GLU A 392 -14.82 -15.35 -53.11
CA GLU A 392 -15.58 -16.07 -54.14
C GLU A 392 -16.01 -17.53 -53.86
N SER A 393 -17.22 -17.99 -54.20
CA SER A 393 -18.44 -17.45 -54.82
C SER A 393 -19.51 -18.59 -54.77
N PRO A 394 -20.78 -18.34 -55.13
CA PRO A 394 -21.89 -19.24 -54.81
C PRO A 394 -22.26 -20.13 -56.00
N ASP A 395 -22.77 -21.34 -55.72
CA ASP A 395 -23.67 -22.01 -56.64
C ASP A 395 -24.73 -22.82 -55.89
N GLU A 396 -25.98 -22.49 -56.22
CA GLU A 396 -27.16 -23.31 -56.04
C GLU A 396 -26.92 -24.74 -56.55
N VAL A 397 -27.42 -25.76 -55.87
CA VAL A 397 -28.33 -26.75 -56.46
C VAL A 397 -29.01 -27.51 -55.32
N VAL A 398 -30.32 -27.33 -55.28
CA VAL A 398 -31.33 -28.16 -54.65
C VAL A 398 -31.18 -29.62 -55.08
N LEU A 399 -30.98 -30.55 -54.13
CA LEU A 399 -31.43 -31.94 -54.32
C LEU A 399 -32.08 -32.51 -53.04
N SER A 400 -33.39 -32.67 -53.20
CA SER A 400 -34.32 -33.59 -52.57
C SER A 400 -33.82 -34.53 -51.47
N SER A 401 -34.46 -34.37 -50.32
CA SER A 401 -35.18 -35.44 -49.60
C SER A 401 -34.80 -36.88 -49.96
N SER A 402 -34.15 -37.55 -49.02
CA SER A 402 -34.24 -38.99 -48.86
C SER A 402 -34.29 -39.31 -47.37
N PHE A 403 -35.49 -39.65 -46.93
CA PHE A 403 -35.77 -40.44 -45.73
C PHE A 403 -34.83 -41.65 -45.67
N HIS A 404 -34.36 -42.02 -44.47
CA HIS A 404 -34.54 -43.33 -43.80
C HIS A 404 -33.68 -43.35 -42.52
N LYS A 405 -34.34 -43.44 -41.35
CA LYS A 405 -34.36 -44.63 -40.46
C LYS A 405 -32.98 -44.98 -39.88
N VAL A 406 -32.70 -44.57 -38.64
CA VAL A 406 -32.88 -45.37 -37.41
C VAL A 406 -31.91 -46.54 -37.38
N ASP A 407 -30.91 -46.50 -36.49
CA ASP A 407 -30.70 -47.58 -35.49
C ASP A 407 -29.56 -47.27 -34.50
N PHE A 408 -29.91 -47.45 -33.22
CA PHE A 408 -29.15 -47.98 -32.09
C PHE A 408 -27.66 -47.64 -31.90
N LEU A 409 -27.39 -46.93 -30.80
CA LEU A 409 -26.30 -47.30 -29.90
C LEU A 409 -26.83 -47.36 -28.46
N GLN A 410 -27.16 -48.58 -28.02
CA GLN A 410 -27.32 -48.93 -26.61
C GLN A 410 -26.54 -50.22 -26.36
N LYS A 411 -25.30 -50.06 -25.90
CA LYS A 411 -24.63 -50.90 -24.91
C LYS A 411 -23.38 -50.21 -24.41
#